data_AF-A0A0J8SNZ3-F1
#
_entry.id   AF-A0A0J8SNZ3-F1
#
_cell.length_a   1.000
_cell.length_b   1.000
_cell.length_c   1.000
_cell.angle_alpha   90.00
_cell.angle_beta   90.00
_cell.angle_gamma   90.00
#
_symmetry.space_group_name_H-M   'P 1'
#
loop_
_entity.id
_entity.type
_entity.pdbx_description
1 polymer ?
#
loop_
_entity_poly.entity_id
_entity_poly.type
_entity_poly.pdbx_seq_one_letter_code
_entity_poly.pdbx_strand_id
1 'polypeptide(L)'
;MLIQKSAVIIQDDHQQLIGFEQWGLDLWGCYLSALNSYIKSGFTYGEAMYGIDPKLICFEKNGKSSIEVILKYDPLHVKKTITSFILEERDFLQHLMNGASNFYTLMNKYKIHTSKKTMSFLSETIELLKQTYSKEL
;
A
#
# COMPACT_ATOMS: atom_id res chain seq x y z
N MET A 1 -9.70 -25.37 10.98
CA MET A 1 -8.67 -24.65 10.20
C MET A 1 -8.07 -23.59 11.10
N LEU A 2 -6.85 -23.81 11.62
CA LEU A 2 -6.18 -22.87 12.52
C LEU A 2 -5.55 -21.75 11.68
N ILE A 3 -6.17 -20.57 11.69
CA ILE A 3 -5.56 -19.37 11.13
C ILE A 3 -4.43 -18.97 12.09
N GLN A 4 -3.19 -19.24 11.68
CA GLN A 4 -2.00 -18.85 12.42
C GLN A 4 -1.87 -17.32 12.32
N LYS A 5 -2.42 -16.60 13.31
CA LYS A 5 -2.33 -15.14 13.39
C LYS A 5 -0.86 -14.74 13.51
N SER A 6 -0.33 -14.05 12.50
CA SER A 6 1.04 -13.54 12.52
C SER A 6 1.07 -12.25 13.34
N ALA A 7 1.72 -12.27 14.49
CA ALA A 7 1.93 -11.08 15.32
C ALA A 7 3.19 -10.33 14.88
N VAL A 8 3.16 -9.01 15.04
CA VAL A 8 4.26 -8.11 14.70
C VAL A 8 4.85 -7.64 16.01
N ILE A 9 6.03 -8.15 16.35
CA ILE A 9 6.69 -7.83 17.62
C ILE A 9 7.70 -6.71 17.35
N ILE A 10 7.52 -5.59 18.04
CA ILE A 10 8.41 -4.43 18.05
C ILE A 10 9.20 -4.50 19.35
N GLN A 11 10.52 -4.66 19.27
CA GLN A 11 11.41 -4.62 20.44
C GLN A 11 12.27 -3.36 20.38
N ASP A 12 12.18 -2.54 21.42
CA ASP A 12 13.08 -1.43 21.71
C ASP A 12 13.66 -1.63 23.13
N ASP A 13 14.80 -1.01 23.42
CA ASP A 13 15.61 -1.18 24.64
C ASP A 13 14.83 -0.83 25.94
N HIS A 14 13.66 -0.20 25.79
CA HIS A 14 12.85 0.29 26.89
C HIS A 14 11.40 -0.22 26.92
N GLN A 15 10.88 -0.87 25.86
CA GLN A 15 9.52 -1.45 25.85
C GLN A 15 9.35 -2.59 24.83
N GLN A 16 8.61 -3.63 25.21
CA GLN A 16 8.04 -4.60 24.25
C GLN A 16 6.68 -4.11 23.78
N LEU A 17 6.59 -3.67 22.52
CA LEU A 17 5.32 -3.34 21.88
C LEU A 17 4.85 -4.58 21.10
N ILE A 18 3.82 -5.24 21.62
CA ILE A 18 3.15 -6.34 20.93
C ILE A 18 2.07 -5.73 20.03
N GLY A 19 2.38 -5.58 18.74
CA GLY A 19 1.38 -5.28 17.73
C GLY A 19 0.53 -6.51 17.47
N PHE A 20 -0.72 -6.49 17.92
CA PHE A 20 -1.69 -7.49 17.49
C PHE A 20 -2.16 -7.13 16.07
N GLU A 21 -1.85 -8.07 15.18
CA GLU A 21 -2.31 -8.16 13.79
C GLU A 21 -1.57 -7.29 12.76
N GLN A 22 -1.41 -7.88 11.57
CA GLN A 22 -0.73 -7.32 10.40
C GLN A 22 -1.41 -6.06 9.84
N TRP A 23 -2.43 -5.48 10.48
CA TRP A 23 -3.37 -4.58 9.80
C TRP A 23 -2.72 -3.28 9.30
N GLY A 24 -1.78 -2.68 10.05
CA GLY A 24 -1.02 -1.53 9.56
C GLY A 24 -0.05 -1.88 8.42
N LEU A 25 0.50 -3.10 8.42
CA LEU A 25 1.35 -3.65 7.36
C LEU A 25 0.53 -4.01 6.11
N ASP A 26 -0.62 -4.63 6.32
CA ASP A 26 -1.54 -5.09 5.29
C ASP A 26 -2.08 -3.90 4.52
N LEU A 27 -2.43 -2.80 5.20
CA LEU A 27 -2.87 -1.57 4.54
C LEU A 27 -1.80 -0.99 3.61
N TRP A 28 -0.52 -0.94 4.03
CA TRP A 28 0.57 -0.56 3.13
C TRP A 28 0.72 -1.52 1.95
N GLY A 29 0.58 -2.83 2.19
CA GLY A 29 0.54 -3.84 1.14
C GLY A 29 -0.59 -3.60 0.13
N CYS A 30 -1.78 -3.20 0.59
CA CYS A 30 -2.92 -2.86 -0.25
C CYS A 30 -2.61 -1.65 -1.16
N TYR A 31 -2.10 -0.55 -0.60
CA TYR A 31 -1.74 0.64 -1.37
C TYR A 31 -0.69 0.34 -2.44
N LEU A 32 0.34 -0.41 -2.09
CA LEU A 32 1.42 -0.78 -3.01
C LEU A 32 0.96 -1.78 -4.07
N SER A 33 0.01 -2.65 -3.75
CA SER A 33 -0.61 -3.56 -4.72
C SER A 33 -1.43 -2.80 -5.75
N ALA A 34 -2.28 -1.87 -5.31
CA ALA A 34 -3.03 -0.99 -6.22
C ALA A 34 -2.08 -0.15 -7.08
N LEU A 35 -1.00 0.36 -6.50
CA LEU A 35 0.02 1.10 -7.22
C LEU A 35 0.75 0.26 -8.27
N ASN A 36 1.16 -0.96 -7.91
CA ASN A 36 1.81 -1.86 -8.86
C ASN A 36 0.88 -2.16 -10.06
N SER A 37 -0.41 -2.38 -9.80
CA SER A 37 -1.41 -2.52 -10.86
C SER A 37 -1.53 -1.25 -11.71
N TYR A 38 -1.54 -0.07 -11.07
CA TYR A 38 -1.58 1.23 -11.75
C TYR A 38 -0.37 1.47 -12.66
N ILE A 39 0.83 1.14 -12.19
CA ILE A 39 2.07 1.24 -12.99
C ILE A 39 2.01 0.26 -14.17
N LYS A 40 1.63 -0.99 -13.92
CA LYS A 40 1.52 -2.03 -14.96
C LYS A 40 0.49 -1.69 -16.04
N SER A 41 -0.51 -0.89 -15.72
CA SER A 41 -1.50 -0.41 -16.68
C SER A 41 -1.02 0.81 -17.48
N GLY A 42 0.21 1.30 -17.24
CA GLY A 42 0.72 2.52 -17.85
C GLY A 42 0.11 3.78 -17.23
N PHE A 43 -0.09 3.80 -15.91
CA PHE A 43 -0.65 4.93 -15.17
C PHE A 43 -2.08 5.25 -15.60
N THR A 44 -2.94 4.24 -15.69
CA THR A 44 -4.34 4.40 -16.11
C THR A 44 -5.33 3.87 -15.07
N TYR A 45 -5.06 2.70 -14.49
CA TYR A 45 -5.94 2.04 -13.54
C TYR A 45 -5.19 1.03 -12.68
N GLY A 46 -5.40 1.07 -11.37
CA GLY A 46 -4.92 0.07 -10.43
C GLY A 46 -5.96 -0.22 -9.37
N GLU A 47 -6.11 -1.49 -9.01
CA GLU A 47 -6.99 -1.89 -7.92
C GLU A 47 -6.33 -2.96 -7.05
N ALA A 48 -6.70 -2.96 -5.77
CA ALA A 48 -6.35 -4.01 -4.82
C ALA A 48 -7.39 -4.12 -3.71
N MET A 49 -7.45 -5.29 -3.08
CA MET A 49 -8.15 -5.48 -1.81
C MET A 49 -7.61 -4.50 -0.77
N TYR A 50 -8.49 -3.94 0.06
CA TYR A 50 -8.18 -2.96 1.09
C TYR A 50 -8.57 -3.47 2.47
N GLY A 51 -7.58 -3.95 3.23
CA GLY A 51 -7.79 -4.60 4.52
C GLY A 51 -8.41 -5.99 4.37
N ILE A 52 -9.21 -6.39 5.37
CA ILE A 52 -9.81 -7.73 5.49
C ILE A 52 -11.28 -7.75 5.05
N ASP A 53 -11.95 -6.60 5.09
CA ASP A 53 -13.30 -6.43 4.57
C ASP A 53 -13.31 -6.55 3.04
N PRO A 54 -14.47 -6.82 2.40
CA PRO A 54 -14.59 -6.76 0.95
C PRO A 54 -14.60 -5.29 0.51
N LYS A 55 -13.47 -4.61 0.67
CA LYS A 55 -13.21 -3.25 0.23
C LYS A 55 -12.12 -3.29 -0.81
N LEU A 56 -12.22 -2.42 -1.80
CA LEU A 56 -11.21 -2.22 -2.81
C LEU A 56 -10.71 -0.79 -2.73
N ILE A 57 -9.41 -0.61 -2.85
CA ILE A 57 -8.84 0.68 -3.19
C ILE A 57 -8.52 0.71 -4.67
N CYS A 58 -8.95 1.76 -5.35
CA CYS A 58 -8.70 1.99 -6.77
C CYS A 58 -7.97 3.30 -6.98
N PHE A 59 -7.03 3.29 -7.92
CA PHE A 59 -6.35 4.43 -8.48
C PHE A 59 -6.77 4.52 -9.95
N GLU A 60 -7.39 5.62 -10.35
CA GLU A 60 -7.88 5.82 -11.71
C GLU A 60 -7.37 7.15 -12.24
N LYS A 61 -6.84 7.16 -13.47
CA LYS A 61 -6.34 8.39 -14.08
C LYS A 61 -7.51 9.34 -14.33
N ASN A 62 -7.38 10.56 -13.83
CA ASN A 62 -8.38 11.62 -14.00
C ASN A 62 -7.76 12.80 -14.75
N GLY A 63 -7.83 12.77 -16.07
CA GLY A 63 -7.23 13.80 -16.93
C GLY A 63 -5.72 13.65 -17.06
N LYS A 64 -5.01 14.77 -17.26
CA LYS A 64 -3.57 14.76 -17.60
C LYS A 64 -2.64 14.64 -16.39
N SER A 65 -2.98 15.30 -15.28
CA SER A 65 -2.12 15.41 -14.10
C SER A 65 -2.81 15.00 -12.80
N SER A 66 -4.03 14.47 -12.85
CA SER A 66 -4.76 14.09 -11.64
C SER A 66 -5.08 12.60 -11.60
N ILE A 67 -5.22 12.11 -10.39
CA ILE A 67 -5.61 10.74 -10.08
C ILE A 67 -6.82 10.76 -9.16
N GLU A 68 -7.80 9.92 -9.43
CA GLU A 68 -8.90 9.65 -8.52
C GLU A 68 -8.57 8.42 -7.68
N VAL A 69 -8.56 8.61 -6.36
CA VAL A 69 -8.39 7.54 -5.38
C VAL A 69 -9.77 7.19 -4.82
N ILE A 70 -10.22 5.98 -5.09
CA ILE A 70 -11.59 5.53 -4.78
C ILE A 70 -11.51 4.39 -3.77
N LEU A 71 -12.28 4.49 -2.69
CA LEU A 71 -12.55 3.38 -1.79
C LEU A 71 -13.92 2.80 -2.14
N LYS A 72 -13.96 1.56 -2.58
CA LYS A 72 -15.18 0.83 -2.93
C LYS A 72 -15.48 -0.22 -1.87
N TYR A 73 -16.74 -0.44 -1.55
CA TYR A 73 -17.24 -1.60 -0.84
C TYR A 73 -17.76 -2.59 -1.88
N ASP A 74 -17.27 -3.82 -1.85
CA ASP A 74 -17.59 -4.88 -2.81
C ASP A 74 -18.09 -6.17 -2.13
N PRO A 75 -19.14 -6.11 -1.28
CA PRO A 75 -19.76 -7.32 -0.78
C PRO A 75 -20.41 -8.02 -1.98
N LEU A 76 -20.04 -9.27 -2.24
CA LEU A 76 -20.72 -10.11 -3.25
C LEU A 76 -20.66 -9.57 -4.69
N HIS A 77 -19.57 -8.90 -5.08
CA HIS A 77 -19.36 -8.35 -6.43
C HIS A 77 -20.25 -7.14 -6.79
N VAL A 78 -20.88 -6.50 -5.80
CA VAL A 78 -21.61 -5.24 -5.97
C VAL A 78 -20.71 -4.08 -5.55
N LYS A 79 -19.97 -3.51 -6.51
CA LYS A 79 -19.07 -2.37 -6.26
C LYS A 79 -19.86 -1.10 -5.95
N LYS A 80 -19.86 -0.67 -4.70
CA LYS A 80 -20.39 0.62 -4.24
C LYS A 80 -19.25 1.55 -3.84
N THR A 81 -19.18 2.74 -4.42
CA THR A 81 -18.23 3.77 -3.97
C THR A 81 -18.61 4.23 -2.56
N ILE A 82 -17.67 4.10 -1.63
CA ILE A 82 -17.78 4.64 -0.27
C ILE A 82 -17.37 6.10 -0.30
N THR A 83 -16.21 6.39 -0.91
CA THR A 83 -15.65 7.74 -1.04
C THR A 83 -14.69 7.78 -2.22
N SER A 84 -14.47 8.97 -2.77
CA SER A 84 -13.39 9.23 -3.71
C SER A 84 -12.76 10.61 -3.49
N PHE A 85 -11.50 10.73 -3.89
CA PHE A 85 -10.73 11.97 -3.80
C PHE A 85 -9.95 12.15 -5.09
N ILE A 86 -9.94 13.37 -5.63
CA ILE A 86 -9.11 13.73 -6.77
C ILE A 86 -7.90 14.47 -6.25
N LEU A 87 -6.72 13.99 -6.62
CA LEU A 87 -5.43 14.51 -6.17
C LEU A 87 -4.53 14.79 -7.39
N GLU A 88 -3.57 15.69 -7.25
CA GLU A 88 -2.47 15.78 -8.21
C GLU A 88 -1.69 14.47 -8.21
N GLU A 89 -1.57 13.84 -9.38
CA GLU A 89 -1.03 12.50 -9.58
C GLU A 89 0.41 12.42 -9.09
N ARG A 90 1.22 13.40 -9.48
CA ARG A 90 2.64 13.46 -9.09
C ARG A 90 2.80 13.59 -7.58
N ASP A 91 2.06 14.51 -6.96
CA ASP A 91 2.15 14.75 -5.52
C ASP A 91 1.67 13.55 -4.73
N PHE A 92 0.55 12.95 -5.13
CA PHE A 92 0.02 11.75 -4.50
C PHE A 92 1.04 10.61 -4.52
N LEU A 93 1.61 10.33 -5.68
CA LEU A 93 2.55 9.23 -5.87
C LEU A 93 3.87 9.48 -5.12
N GLN A 94 4.35 10.72 -5.09
CA GLN A 94 5.50 11.12 -4.28
C GLN A 94 5.25 10.93 -2.77
N HIS A 95 4.06 11.32 -2.27
CA HIS A 95 3.70 11.12 -0.86
C HIS A 95 3.58 9.64 -0.52
N LEU A 96 3.01 8.83 -1.42
CA LEU A 96 2.89 7.39 -1.26
C LEU A 96 4.28 6.73 -1.19
N MET A 97 5.21 7.15 -2.04
CA MET A 97 6.61 6.72 -2.03
C MET A 97 7.31 7.08 -0.71
N ASN A 98 7.21 8.34 -0.28
CA ASN A 98 7.82 8.81 0.95
C ASN A 98 7.27 8.05 2.16
N GLY A 99 5.96 7.83 2.20
CA GLY A 99 5.30 7.05 3.24
C GLY A 99 5.78 5.59 3.27
N ALA A 100 5.86 4.92 2.12
CA ALA A 100 6.35 3.55 2.02
C ALA A 100 7.82 3.43 2.47
N SER A 101 8.68 4.39 2.08
CA SER A 101 10.08 4.41 2.50
C SER A 101 10.22 4.65 4.00
N ASN A 102 9.46 5.59 4.56
CA ASN A 102 9.49 5.88 6.00
C ASN A 102 9.01 4.68 6.81
N PHE A 103 7.94 4.03 6.34
CA PHE A 103 7.43 2.81 6.92
C PHE A 103 8.50 1.71 6.93
N TYR A 104 9.18 1.48 5.82
CA TYR A 104 10.27 0.50 5.73
C TYR A 104 11.44 0.80 6.67
N THR A 105 11.86 2.07 6.74
CA THR A 105 12.90 2.51 7.68
C THR A 105 12.50 2.23 9.13
N LEU A 106 11.24 2.50 9.49
CA LEU A 106 10.70 2.22 10.81
C LEU A 106 10.72 0.72 11.13
N MET A 107 10.26 -0.09 10.18
CA MET A 107 10.24 -1.55 10.31
C MET A 107 11.64 -2.12 10.57
N ASN A 108 12.64 -1.64 9.83
CA ASN A 108 14.03 -2.05 10.03
C ASN A 108 14.59 -1.55 11.36
N LYS A 109 14.33 -0.28 11.72
CA LYS A 109 14.80 0.32 12.98
C LYS A 109 14.38 -0.52 14.19
N TYR A 110 13.12 -0.96 14.21
CA TYR A 110 12.56 -1.74 15.32
C TYR A 110 12.67 -3.25 15.14
N LYS A 111 13.48 -3.73 14.17
CA LYS A 111 13.70 -5.16 13.89
C LYS A 111 12.40 -5.94 13.72
N ILE A 112 11.41 -5.33 13.09
CA ILE A 112 10.09 -5.91 12.96
C ILE A 112 10.14 -7.05 11.94
N HIS A 113 10.01 -8.28 12.43
CA HIS A 113 10.05 -9.49 11.59
C HIS A 113 8.72 -9.68 10.85
N THR A 114 8.74 -9.49 9.53
CA THR A 114 7.60 -9.81 8.64
C THR A 114 7.98 -10.92 7.67
N SER A 115 7.00 -11.48 6.95
CA SER A 115 7.26 -12.54 5.98
C SER A 115 8.24 -12.06 4.90
N LYS A 116 9.17 -12.94 4.47
CA LYS A 116 10.12 -12.65 3.37
C LYS A 116 9.41 -12.18 2.09
N LYS A 117 8.19 -12.65 1.86
CA LYS A 117 7.33 -12.27 0.73
C LYS A 117 6.87 -10.80 0.82
N THR A 118 6.47 -10.35 2.01
CA THR A 118 6.07 -8.95 2.26
C THR A 118 7.24 -8.00 2.02
N MET A 119 8.44 -8.36 2.51
CA MET A 119 9.64 -7.56 2.33
C MET A 119 10.09 -7.46 0.87
N SER A 120 10.03 -8.57 0.12
CA SER A 120 10.35 -8.58 -1.33
C SER A 120 9.40 -7.67 -2.10
N PHE A 121 8.09 -7.81 -1.86
CA PHE A 121 7.07 -7.01 -2.53
C PHE A 121 7.21 -5.50 -2.26
N LEU A 122 7.47 -5.13 -0.99
CA LEU A 122 7.74 -3.74 -0.60
C LEU A 122 8.97 -3.19 -1.33
N SER A 123 10.08 -3.94 -1.30
CA SER A 123 11.34 -3.53 -1.93
C SER A 123 11.20 -3.39 -3.45
N GLU A 124 10.57 -4.34 -4.11
CA GLU A 124 10.34 -4.35 -5.55
C GLU A 124 9.45 -3.17 -5.99
N THR A 125 8.40 -2.88 -5.22
CA THR A 125 7.50 -1.77 -5.54
C THR A 125 8.19 -0.41 -5.36
N ILE A 126 9.02 -0.25 -4.33
CA ILE A 126 9.83 0.96 -4.13
C ILE A 126 10.82 1.14 -5.29
N GLU A 127 11.51 0.09 -5.71
CA GLU A 127 12.45 0.17 -6.84
C GLU A 127 11.74 0.45 -8.17
N LEU A 128 10.59 -0.17 -8.42
CA LEU A 128 9.77 0.11 -9.60
C LEU A 128 9.35 1.58 -9.65
N LEU A 129 8.88 2.12 -8.52
CA LEU A 129 8.52 3.53 -8.40
C LEU A 129 9.68 4.48 -8.65
N LYS A 130 10.84 4.21 -8.05
CA LYS A 130 12.05 4.99 -8.30
C LYS A 130 12.40 4.99 -9.77
N GLN A 131 12.34 3.84 -10.45
CA GLN A 131 12.66 3.72 -11.88
C GLN A 131 11.69 4.47 -12.78
N THR A 132 10.40 4.51 -12.43
CA THR A 132 9.42 5.30 -13.17
C THR A 132 9.69 6.79 -13.00
N TYR A 133 9.83 7.28 -11.76
CA TYR A 133 9.90 8.72 -11.50
C TYR A 133 11.29 9.34 -11.65
N SER A 134 12.36 8.54 -11.61
CA SER A 134 13.72 9.02 -11.96
C SER A 134 13.94 9.20 -13.46
N LYS A 135 13.06 8.65 -14.31
CA LYS A 135 13.11 8.85 -15.77
C LYS A 135 12.33 10.08 -16.26
N GLU A 136 11.53 10.70 -15.41
CA GLU A 136 10.74 11.89 -15.72
C GLU A 136 11.29 13.18 -15.06
N LEU A 137 12.56 13.15 -14.60
CA LEU A 137 13.38 14.30 -14.18
C LEU A 137 14.56 14.47 -15.14
#